data_AF-A0A9X2IBD2-F1
#
_entry.id   AF-A0A9X2IBD2-F1
#
_cell.length_a   1.000
_cell.length_b   1.000
_cell.length_c   1.000
_cell.angle_alpha   90.00
_cell.angle_beta   90.00
_cell.angle_gamma   90.00
#
_symmetry.space_group_name_H-M   'P 1'
#
loop_
_entity.id
_entity.type
_entity.pdbx_description
1 polymer ?
#
loop_
_entity_poly.entity_id
_entity_poly.type
_entity_poly.pdbx_seq_one_letter_code
_entity_poly.pdbx_strand_id
1 'polypeptide(L)'
;MTAIFKQKILFLIIILFTSALNRPAIASAPVWTYEALTTTSFSLPVNGSATIQYRVTNQSRTTHTLSMSPVITGITPSGCVNPLGYHQSCILTLQVNGSLLQSDVISGPVLCQNGNPNLCYQPEFKEQLNIHLIPSPPTPFIQADVSSLGLSVNDIAHPALTGNPRGIVITNTGTLAATNVIYSITPALPAGATISPANCGTIAPGASCVLTVTPGTTPSASPGANPNPSVITFQGSNTNSTTVAVNIITYGSVYQQGYVFSVDDTQGCSSTPCTGSVGGTVASLTDQADLNPNGVVWSSNGDGSFNGSNDIIPGIDPFSTTLVSSPIYAVMATNFSAQYGSFTPPPQSLFSSCNGGSDGNCNSNNIMAYYNYIVTGPPTHYGVTTLQFYAPGRCHLYTIDSNGNTPCSTGTCYSGWYVPAICEMGPDSGNLICLLLQQNMVDNLGLLLGDPASPSPSTSCPLGSSCLAGRYWSSTEYSTFPSNRAWYQGFEMGGASLQAIHPKNQPNAVRCVRALTP
;
A
#
# COMPACT_ATOMS: atom_id res chain seq x y z
N MET A 1 -7.65 72.17 1.22
CA MET A 1 -8.30 70.85 1.42
C MET A 1 -8.17 69.98 0.16
N THR A 2 -6.97 69.92 -0.43
CA THR A 2 -6.77 69.35 -1.79
C THR A 2 -5.44 68.61 -1.95
N ALA A 3 -4.52 68.71 -0.99
CA ALA A 3 -3.24 67.98 -1.01
C ALA A 3 -3.31 66.61 -0.31
N ILE A 4 -4.11 66.48 0.76
CA ILE A 4 -4.19 65.24 1.58
C ILE A 4 -4.97 64.12 0.84
N PHE A 5 -5.84 64.46 -0.11
CA PHE A 5 -6.62 63.47 -0.85
C PHE A 5 -5.81 62.76 -1.95
N LYS A 6 -4.85 63.45 -2.58
CA LYS A 6 -3.98 62.86 -3.61
C LYS A 6 -2.94 61.90 -3.03
N GLN A 7 -2.46 62.15 -1.81
CA GLN A 7 -1.45 61.30 -1.17
C GLN A 7 -2.04 59.97 -0.66
N LYS A 8 -3.31 59.94 -0.27
CA LYS A 8 -4.01 58.70 0.12
C LYS A 8 -4.35 57.80 -1.08
N ILE A 9 -4.66 58.37 -2.25
CA ILE A 9 -4.92 57.60 -3.48
C ILE A 9 -3.64 56.98 -4.02
N LEU A 10 -2.50 57.69 -3.96
CA LEU A 10 -1.21 57.16 -4.39
C LEU A 10 -0.71 56.02 -3.50
N PHE A 11 -0.94 56.11 -2.17
CA PHE A 11 -0.59 55.03 -1.24
C PHE A 11 -1.47 53.78 -1.41
N LEU A 12 -2.77 53.96 -1.72
CA LEU A 12 -3.68 52.83 -1.96
C LEU A 12 -3.34 52.07 -3.26
N ILE A 13 -2.92 52.79 -4.31
CA ILE A 13 -2.49 52.19 -5.58
C ILE A 13 -1.17 51.43 -5.42
N ILE A 14 -0.23 51.93 -4.61
CA ILE A 14 1.04 51.23 -4.34
C ILE A 14 0.81 49.94 -3.55
N ILE A 15 -0.09 49.94 -2.56
CA ILE A 15 -0.43 48.73 -1.78
C ILE A 15 -1.12 47.68 -2.68
N LEU A 16 -2.06 48.08 -3.54
CA LEU A 16 -2.73 47.18 -4.50
C LEU A 16 -1.78 46.63 -5.59
N PHE A 17 -0.75 47.39 -6.00
CA PHE A 17 0.25 46.91 -6.96
C PHE A 17 1.27 45.95 -6.31
N THR A 18 1.60 46.13 -5.03
CA THR A 18 2.49 45.21 -4.31
C THR A 18 1.83 43.88 -3.92
N SER A 19 0.50 43.84 -3.74
CA SER A 19 -0.22 42.58 -3.46
C SER A 19 -0.48 41.72 -4.70
N ALA A 20 -0.27 42.24 -5.91
CA ALA A 20 -0.52 41.52 -7.16
C ALA A 20 0.70 40.75 -7.71
N LEU A 21 1.88 40.86 -7.07
CA LEU A 21 3.13 40.25 -7.55
C LEU A 21 3.64 39.07 -6.70
N ASN A 22 2.97 38.73 -5.60
CA ASN A 22 3.24 37.48 -4.88
C ASN A 22 2.34 36.37 -5.41
N ARG A 23 2.54 35.97 -6.66
CA ARG A 23 2.19 34.60 -7.05
C ARG A 23 3.30 33.72 -6.49
N PRO A 24 3.04 32.78 -5.56
CA PRO A 24 4.01 31.72 -5.36
C PRO A 24 4.28 31.11 -6.75
N ALA A 25 5.55 31.07 -7.14
CA ALA A 25 5.95 30.31 -8.31
C ALA A 25 5.47 28.87 -8.06
N ILE A 26 4.40 28.46 -8.73
CA ILE A 26 4.00 27.07 -8.76
C ILE A 26 5.11 26.39 -9.55
N ALA A 27 6.05 25.78 -8.83
CA ALA A 27 6.95 24.82 -9.44
C ALA A 27 6.07 23.81 -10.20
N SER A 28 6.36 23.60 -11.48
CA SER A 28 5.68 22.58 -12.27
C SER A 28 5.63 21.30 -11.46
N ALA A 29 4.43 20.73 -11.28
CA ALA A 29 4.27 19.48 -10.54
C ALA A 29 5.29 18.45 -11.06
N PRO A 30 5.97 17.71 -10.17
CA PRO A 30 7.04 16.81 -10.58
C PRO A 30 6.48 15.73 -11.51
N VAL A 31 7.24 15.37 -12.55
CA VAL A 31 6.81 14.42 -13.60
C VAL A 31 6.61 13.01 -13.04
N TRP A 32 7.25 12.68 -11.93
CA TRP A 32 6.93 11.52 -11.09
C TRP A 32 7.13 11.87 -9.61
N THR A 33 6.40 11.17 -8.75
CA THR A 33 6.45 11.34 -7.29
C THR A 33 7.11 10.14 -6.64
N TYR A 34 7.54 10.35 -5.39
CA TYR A 34 8.16 9.36 -4.53
C TYR A 34 7.34 9.28 -3.25
N GLU A 35 7.00 8.07 -2.83
CA GLU A 35 6.43 7.78 -1.51
C GLU A 35 7.36 6.76 -0.84
N ALA A 36 7.98 7.11 0.29
CA ALA A 36 8.82 6.17 1.01
C ALA A 36 7.96 5.04 1.62
N LEU A 37 8.38 3.80 1.37
CA LEU A 37 7.78 2.61 1.98
C LEU A 37 8.59 2.14 3.20
N THR A 38 9.80 2.65 3.36
CA THR A 38 10.72 2.38 4.48
C THR A 38 11.35 3.70 4.95
N THR A 39 11.88 3.73 6.18
CA THR A 39 12.60 4.91 6.70
C THR A 39 13.74 5.38 5.79
N THR A 40 13.76 6.67 5.45
CA THR A 40 14.75 7.28 4.54
C THR A 40 15.80 8.13 5.25
N SER A 41 15.62 8.43 6.53
CA SER A 41 16.58 9.16 7.36
C SER A 41 17.09 8.32 8.52
N PHE A 42 18.40 8.01 8.53
CA PHE A 42 19.04 7.20 9.56
C PHE A 42 20.57 7.33 9.51
N SER A 43 21.25 6.83 10.55
CA SER A 43 22.72 6.72 10.55
C SER A 43 23.16 5.31 10.15
N LEU A 44 24.18 5.22 9.28
CA LEU A 44 24.73 3.96 8.78
C LEU A 44 26.22 3.88 9.10
N PRO A 45 26.70 2.83 9.78
CA PRO A 45 28.13 2.57 9.93
C PRO A 45 28.84 2.35 8.59
N VAL A 46 30.13 2.72 8.47
CA VAL A 46 30.93 2.53 7.24
C VAL A 46 31.11 1.07 6.80
N ASN A 47 30.66 0.08 7.56
CA ASN A 47 30.63 -1.34 7.16
C ASN A 47 29.22 -1.94 7.29
N GLY A 48 28.21 -1.09 7.50
CA GLY A 48 26.81 -1.47 7.49
C GLY A 48 26.23 -1.55 6.10
N SER A 49 25.06 -2.16 6.00
CA SER A 49 24.21 -2.13 4.81
C SER A 49 22.78 -1.79 5.21
N ALA A 50 22.00 -1.30 4.25
CA ALA A 50 20.58 -1.00 4.44
C ALA A 50 19.81 -1.23 3.14
N THR A 51 18.51 -1.53 3.26
CA THR A 51 17.60 -1.57 2.10
C THR A 51 16.53 -0.50 2.28
N ILE A 52 16.35 0.34 1.27
CA ILE A 52 15.34 1.40 1.25
C ILE A 52 14.40 1.18 0.07
N GLN A 53 13.11 1.36 0.26
CA GLN A 53 12.10 1.23 -0.79
C GLN A 53 11.28 2.51 -0.96
N TYR A 54 11.05 2.87 -2.22
CA TYR A 54 10.13 3.92 -2.63
C TYR A 54 9.08 3.35 -3.57
N ARG A 55 7.83 3.79 -3.42
CA ARG A 55 6.86 3.75 -4.51
C ARG A 55 7.09 4.97 -5.39
N VAL A 56 7.44 4.73 -6.65
CA VAL A 56 7.63 5.78 -7.65
C VAL A 56 6.44 5.76 -8.58
N THR A 57 5.74 6.89 -8.69
CA THR A 57 4.52 7.00 -9.49
C THR A 57 4.71 8.05 -10.56
N ASN A 58 4.46 7.67 -11.82
CA ASN A 58 4.50 8.62 -12.92
C ASN A 58 3.30 9.58 -12.85
N GLN A 59 3.55 10.88 -12.74
CA GLN A 59 2.57 11.97 -12.73
C GLN A 59 2.48 12.72 -14.06
N SER A 60 3.18 12.24 -15.10
CA SER A 60 3.10 12.76 -16.44
C SER A 60 2.37 11.83 -17.38
N ARG A 61 1.65 12.43 -18.33
CA ARG A 61 0.84 11.71 -19.32
C ARG A 61 1.67 10.90 -20.31
N THR A 62 2.97 11.13 -20.36
CA THR A 62 3.90 10.38 -21.20
C THR A 62 4.45 9.18 -20.44
N THR A 63 4.65 8.06 -21.13
CA THR A 63 5.33 6.91 -20.53
C THR A 63 6.79 7.26 -20.24
N HIS A 64 7.23 6.95 -19.02
CA HIS A 64 8.57 7.28 -18.55
C HIS A 64 9.34 6.01 -18.21
N THR A 65 10.53 5.84 -18.80
CA THR A 65 11.47 4.80 -18.39
C THR A 65 12.50 5.48 -17.52
N LEU A 66 12.54 5.07 -16.26
CA LEU A 66 13.33 5.74 -15.25
C LEU A 66 14.63 5.01 -15.03
N SER A 67 15.72 5.74 -14.94
CA SER A 67 16.99 5.23 -14.46
C SER A 67 17.56 6.16 -13.41
N MET A 68 18.19 5.59 -12.38
CA MET A 68 18.81 6.38 -11.32
C MET A 68 20.07 7.05 -11.86
N SER A 69 20.17 8.36 -11.70
CA SER A 69 21.34 9.13 -12.09
C SER A 69 21.45 10.42 -11.26
N PRO A 70 22.62 10.73 -10.68
CA PRO A 70 23.83 9.91 -10.70
C PRO A 70 23.67 8.63 -9.88
N VAL A 71 24.38 7.57 -10.28
CA VAL A 71 24.54 6.39 -9.42
C VAL A 71 25.46 6.80 -8.28
N ILE A 72 24.93 6.74 -7.06
CA ILE A 72 25.69 7.04 -5.85
C ILE A 72 26.56 5.82 -5.56
N THR A 73 27.88 5.99 -5.47
CA THR A 73 28.80 4.89 -5.13
C THR A 73 28.38 4.28 -3.80
N GLY A 74 28.15 2.97 -3.78
CA GLY A 74 27.64 2.24 -2.62
C GLY A 74 26.12 2.15 -2.52
N ILE A 75 25.36 2.70 -3.47
CA ILE A 75 23.91 2.48 -3.58
C ILE A 75 23.61 1.78 -4.91
N THR A 76 23.07 0.57 -4.82
CA THR A 76 22.64 -0.24 -5.97
C THR A 76 21.12 -0.19 -6.08
N PRO A 77 20.55 0.53 -7.07
CA PRO A 77 19.13 0.54 -7.32
C PRO A 77 18.68 -0.74 -8.05
N SER A 78 17.50 -1.23 -7.72
CA SER A 78 16.78 -2.28 -8.44
C SER A 78 15.27 -1.99 -8.44
N GLY A 79 14.53 -2.65 -9.32
CA GLY A 79 13.14 -2.30 -9.57
C GLY A 79 12.98 -1.07 -10.47
N CYS A 80 11.76 -0.73 -10.85
CA CYS A 80 11.44 0.41 -11.72
C CYS A 80 12.13 0.43 -13.11
N VAL A 81 12.53 -0.73 -13.63
CA VAL A 81 13.20 -0.84 -14.95
C VAL A 81 12.23 -0.83 -16.13
N ASN A 82 10.95 -1.16 -15.88
CA ASN A 82 9.92 -1.16 -16.90
C ASN A 82 9.37 0.26 -17.13
N PRO A 83 8.98 0.61 -18.36
CA PRO A 83 8.36 1.90 -18.63
C PRO A 83 7.09 2.08 -17.78
N LEU A 84 7.02 3.19 -17.06
CA LEU A 84 5.86 3.60 -16.28
C LEU A 84 4.94 4.44 -17.14
N GLY A 85 3.78 3.89 -17.49
CA GLY A 85 2.65 4.67 -17.98
C GLY A 85 2.20 5.69 -16.93
N TYR A 86 1.35 6.62 -17.30
CA TYR A 86 0.87 7.60 -16.33
C TYR A 86 0.07 6.93 -15.20
N HIS A 87 0.30 7.43 -13.99
CA HIS A 87 -0.18 6.87 -12.71
C HIS A 87 0.25 5.43 -12.42
N GLN A 88 0.94 4.76 -13.34
CA GLN A 88 1.59 3.51 -13.01
C GLN A 88 2.71 3.79 -12.02
N SER A 89 2.85 2.81 -11.13
CA SER A 89 3.84 2.86 -10.07
C SER A 89 4.73 1.62 -10.12
N CYS A 90 5.93 1.77 -9.60
CA CYS A 90 6.83 0.66 -9.34
C CYS A 90 7.46 0.82 -7.95
N ILE A 91 8.01 -0.27 -7.45
CA ILE A 91 8.83 -0.24 -6.23
C ILE A 91 10.30 -0.11 -6.66
N LEU A 92 10.91 1.02 -6.29
CA LEU A 92 12.35 1.24 -6.38
C LEU A 92 12.98 0.75 -5.09
N THR A 93 13.85 -0.25 -5.17
CA THR A 93 14.62 -0.78 -4.04
C THR A 93 16.06 -0.33 -4.15
N LEU A 94 16.56 0.40 -3.16
CA LEU A 94 17.94 0.82 -3.03
C LEU A 94 18.66 -0.08 -2.02
N GLN A 95 19.64 -0.85 -2.47
CA GLN A 95 20.58 -1.53 -1.57
C GLN A 95 21.77 -0.64 -1.31
N VAL A 96 21.94 -0.22 -0.05
CA VAL A 96 23.03 0.64 0.40
C VAL A 96 24.10 -0.23 1.05
N ASN A 97 25.35 0.01 0.68
CA ASN A 97 26.56 -0.56 1.26
C ASN A 97 27.44 0.59 1.78
N GLY A 98 27.46 0.76 3.10
CA GLY A 98 28.22 1.81 3.80
C GLY A 98 29.73 1.75 3.52
N SER A 99 30.28 0.59 3.19
CA SER A 99 31.72 0.44 2.91
C SER A 99 32.16 1.02 1.57
N LEU A 100 31.17 1.27 0.70
CA LEU A 100 31.37 1.90 -0.59
C LEU A 100 30.90 3.36 -0.60
N LEU A 101 30.16 3.81 0.41
CA LEU A 101 29.80 5.22 0.58
C LEU A 101 31.06 6.01 0.94
N GLN A 102 31.25 7.18 0.31
CA GLN A 102 32.40 8.06 0.57
C GLN A 102 32.09 9.15 1.60
N SER A 103 30.80 9.46 1.82
CA SER A 103 30.30 10.48 2.75
C SER A 103 28.82 10.25 3.04
N ASP A 104 28.24 11.10 3.89
CA ASP A 104 26.79 11.24 4.04
C ASP A 104 26.08 11.35 2.68
N VAL A 105 24.86 10.82 2.62
CA VAL A 105 23.95 10.94 1.48
C VAL A 105 22.76 11.76 1.95
N ILE A 106 22.66 13.03 1.56
CA ILE A 106 21.62 13.96 2.05
C ILE A 106 20.70 14.40 0.89
N SER A 107 20.55 13.55 -0.13
CA SER A 107 19.71 13.80 -1.29
C SER A 107 19.40 12.52 -2.09
N GLY A 108 18.42 12.61 -2.98
CA GLY A 108 17.99 11.50 -3.85
C GLY A 108 16.97 10.55 -3.18
N PRO A 109 16.68 9.39 -3.81
CA PRO A 109 17.21 8.96 -5.11
C PRO A 109 16.75 9.87 -6.25
N VAL A 110 17.69 10.24 -7.12
CA VAL A 110 17.38 11.00 -8.33
C VAL A 110 17.09 10.01 -9.45
N LEU A 111 15.88 10.02 -9.99
CA LEU A 111 15.57 9.27 -11.20
C LEU A 111 15.52 10.23 -12.37
N CYS A 112 15.90 9.74 -13.54
CA CYS A 112 15.98 10.50 -14.78
C CYS A 112 15.31 9.73 -15.92
N GLN A 113 14.64 10.45 -16.81
CA GLN A 113 14.02 9.86 -17.99
C GLN A 113 15.08 9.34 -18.95
N ASN A 114 15.11 8.04 -19.23
CA ASN A 114 16.12 7.38 -20.08
C ASN A 114 17.56 7.78 -19.71
N GLY A 115 17.83 8.08 -18.44
CA GLY A 115 19.13 8.55 -17.98
C GLY A 115 19.50 9.97 -18.41
N ASN A 116 18.57 10.74 -18.97
CA ASN A 116 18.83 12.13 -19.38
C ASN A 116 18.96 13.04 -18.15
N PRO A 117 20.15 13.63 -17.91
CA PRO A 117 20.43 14.44 -16.72
C PRO A 117 19.62 15.73 -16.63
N ASN A 118 19.02 16.18 -17.73
CA ASN A 118 18.17 17.37 -17.77
C ASN A 118 16.70 17.08 -17.44
N LEU A 119 16.32 15.81 -17.29
CA LEU A 119 14.95 15.36 -17.04
C LEU A 119 14.94 14.45 -15.82
N CYS A 120 15.40 14.99 -14.70
CA CYS A 120 15.53 14.27 -13.44
C CYS A 120 14.67 14.89 -12.36
N TYR A 121 14.11 14.04 -11.52
CA TYR A 121 13.37 14.45 -10.34
C TYR A 121 13.90 13.68 -9.14
N GLN A 122 13.66 14.22 -7.96
CA GLN A 122 14.03 13.63 -6.68
C GLN A 122 12.84 13.76 -5.72
N PRO A 123 12.81 12.99 -4.61
CA PRO A 123 11.78 13.12 -3.60
C PRO A 123 11.70 14.54 -3.03
N GLU A 124 10.51 14.91 -2.57
CA GLU A 124 10.32 16.10 -1.75
C GLU A 124 11.07 15.99 -0.42
N PHE A 125 11.34 17.13 0.24
CA PHE A 125 12.27 17.20 1.39
C PHE A 125 11.99 16.16 2.50
N LYS A 126 10.72 15.86 2.79
CA LYS A 126 10.34 14.89 3.83
C LYS A 126 10.64 13.44 3.43
N GLU A 127 10.71 13.16 2.13
CA GLU A 127 10.94 11.84 1.53
C GLU A 127 12.38 11.68 1.02
N GLN A 128 13.25 12.68 1.20
CA GLN A 128 14.63 12.62 0.71
C GLN A 128 15.44 11.56 1.47
N LEU A 129 16.35 10.93 0.74
CA LEU A 129 17.32 10.02 1.31
C LEU A 129 18.34 10.80 2.15
N ASN A 130 18.38 10.52 3.45
CA ASN A 130 19.27 11.16 4.42
C ASN A 130 20.01 10.10 5.26
N ILE A 131 21.11 9.60 4.71
CA ILE A 131 22.01 8.65 5.34
C ILE A 131 23.18 9.41 5.94
N HIS A 132 23.26 9.44 7.26
CA HIS A 132 24.44 9.94 7.97
C HIS A 132 25.45 8.81 8.12
N LEU A 133 26.55 8.85 7.38
CA LEU A 133 27.60 7.85 7.40
C LEU A 133 28.46 8.06 8.65
N ILE A 134 28.31 7.16 9.61
CA ILE A 134 29.05 7.22 10.87
C ILE A 134 30.24 6.25 10.85
N PRO A 135 31.36 6.58 11.52
CA PRO A 135 32.42 5.61 11.74
C PRO A 135 31.86 4.33 12.35
N SER A 136 32.36 3.19 11.92
CA SER A 136 32.03 1.92 12.57
C SER A 136 32.41 2.01 14.05
N PRO A 137 31.56 1.52 14.96
CA PRO A 137 31.90 1.49 16.36
C PRO A 137 33.27 0.82 16.55
N PRO A 138 34.17 1.38 17.38
CA PRO A 138 35.47 0.78 17.67
C PRO A 138 35.34 -0.54 18.45
N THR A 139 34.10 -0.92 18.79
CA THR A 139 33.69 -2.15 19.42
C THR A 139 32.87 -2.99 18.44
N PRO A 140 32.73 -4.31 18.66
CA PRO A 140 31.80 -5.12 17.89
C PRO A 140 30.38 -4.58 18.00
N PHE A 141 29.68 -4.53 16.86
CA PHE A 141 28.30 -4.03 16.79
C PHE A 141 27.55 -4.89 15.78
N ILE A 142 26.41 -5.45 16.16
CA ILE A 142 25.59 -6.30 15.29
C ILE A 142 24.30 -5.60 14.91
N GLN A 143 23.88 -5.79 13.67
CA GLN A 143 22.65 -5.24 13.11
C GLN A 143 21.92 -6.33 12.31
N ALA A 144 20.60 -6.39 12.47
CA ALA A 144 19.73 -7.23 11.64
C ALA A 144 19.30 -6.46 10.38
N ASP A 145 19.13 -7.17 9.27
CA ASP A 145 18.64 -6.62 8.01
C ASP A 145 17.15 -6.22 8.05
N VAL A 146 16.37 -6.89 8.90
CA VAL A 146 14.95 -6.62 9.14
C VAL A 146 14.66 -6.40 10.63
N SER A 147 13.60 -5.65 10.94
CA SER A 147 13.07 -5.50 12.31
C SER A 147 11.85 -6.39 12.58
N SER A 148 11.19 -6.85 11.51
CA SER A 148 10.05 -7.77 11.54
C SER A 148 10.12 -8.72 10.34
N LEU A 149 9.65 -9.95 10.52
CA LEU A 149 9.61 -10.98 9.48
C LEU A 149 8.27 -11.72 9.52
N GLY A 150 7.52 -11.65 8.43
CA GLY A 150 6.29 -12.43 8.23
C GLY A 150 6.55 -13.70 7.40
N LEU A 151 6.12 -14.86 7.90
CA LEU A 151 6.17 -16.15 7.21
C LEU A 151 4.76 -16.74 7.10
N SER A 152 4.45 -17.45 6.03
CA SER A 152 3.22 -18.24 5.98
C SER A 152 3.38 -19.56 6.75
N VAL A 153 2.30 -20.12 7.28
CA VAL A 153 2.29 -21.52 7.73
C VAL A 153 2.55 -22.46 6.54
N ASN A 154 3.11 -23.64 6.81
CA ASN A 154 3.13 -24.73 5.83
C ASN A 154 1.79 -25.47 5.88
N ASP A 155 0.88 -25.15 4.97
CA ASP A 155 -0.44 -25.78 4.91
C ASP A 155 -0.71 -26.37 3.52
N ILE A 156 -0.58 -27.69 3.43
CA ILE A 156 -0.78 -28.45 2.18
C ILE A 156 -2.21 -28.35 1.62
N ALA A 157 -3.19 -27.94 2.42
CA ALA A 157 -4.56 -27.75 1.95
C ALA A 157 -4.72 -26.45 1.15
N HIS A 158 -3.80 -25.49 1.31
CA HIS A 158 -3.87 -24.18 0.68
C HIS A 158 -2.59 -23.89 -0.10
N PRO A 159 -2.60 -23.97 -1.45
CA PRO A 159 -1.39 -23.86 -2.26
C PRO A 159 -0.55 -22.58 -2.09
N ALA A 160 -1.16 -21.49 -1.62
CA ALA A 160 -0.46 -20.23 -1.35
C ALA A 160 0.30 -20.21 -0.01
N LEU A 161 -0.04 -21.11 0.92
CA LEU A 161 0.58 -21.24 2.24
C LEU A 161 1.68 -22.31 2.19
N THR A 162 2.74 -22.03 1.43
CA THR A 162 3.80 -23.01 1.16
C THR A 162 4.75 -23.24 2.34
N GLY A 163 4.79 -22.32 3.31
CA GLY A 163 5.72 -22.36 4.42
C GLY A 163 7.19 -22.24 3.99
N ASN A 164 7.50 -21.40 3.00
CA ASN A 164 8.86 -21.22 2.54
C ASN A 164 9.76 -20.67 3.66
N PRO A 165 10.95 -21.27 3.91
CA PRO A 165 11.88 -20.76 4.92
C PRO A 165 12.40 -19.36 4.58
N ARG A 166 12.50 -18.49 5.59
CA ARG A 166 12.93 -17.09 5.43
C ARG A 166 14.18 -16.77 6.26
N GLY A 167 15.08 -15.99 5.67
CA GLY A 167 16.39 -15.64 6.22
C GLY A 167 16.36 -14.32 7.00
N ILE A 168 17.09 -14.28 8.11
CA ILE A 168 17.47 -13.08 8.86
C ILE A 168 18.98 -12.96 8.76
N VAL A 169 19.46 -11.81 8.28
CA VAL A 169 20.90 -11.55 8.12
C VAL A 169 21.39 -10.67 9.27
N ILE A 170 22.28 -11.22 10.10
CA ILE A 170 22.95 -10.50 11.17
C ILE A 170 24.36 -10.14 10.73
N THR A 171 24.63 -8.84 10.61
CA THR A 171 25.93 -8.32 10.16
C THR A 171 26.67 -7.66 11.31
N ASN A 172 27.97 -7.93 11.44
CA ASN A 172 28.84 -7.20 12.36
C ASN A 172 29.33 -5.91 11.70
N THR A 173 28.71 -4.78 12.07
CA THR A 173 29.06 -3.44 11.64
C THR A 173 30.05 -2.74 12.61
N GLY A 174 30.66 -3.48 13.53
CA GLY A 174 31.80 -3.01 14.33
C GLY A 174 33.16 -3.23 13.66
N THR A 175 34.23 -2.66 14.21
CA THR A 175 35.60 -2.86 13.71
C THR A 175 36.33 -4.05 14.33
N LEU A 176 35.78 -4.64 15.40
CA LEU A 176 36.31 -5.82 16.08
C LEU A 176 35.38 -7.02 15.89
N ALA A 177 35.92 -8.23 16.03
CA ALA A 177 35.13 -9.46 15.90
C ALA A 177 34.04 -9.55 16.98
N ALA A 178 32.80 -9.75 16.54
CA ALA A 178 31.68 -10.08 17.40
C ALA A 178 31.79 -11.54 17.80
N THR A 179 31.94 -11.82 19.09
CA THR A 179 32.21 -13.17 19.59
C THR A 179 30.98 -13.77 20.27
N ASN A 180 30.83 -15.08 20.12
CA ASN A 180 29.74 -15.86 20.74
C ASN A 180 28.35 -15.24 20.51
N VAL A 181 28.07 -14.83 19.28
CA VAL A 181 26.77 -14.27 18.88
C VAL A 181 25.74 -15.40 18.91
N ILE A 182 24.86 -15.32 19.90
CA ILE A 182 23.76 -16.24 20.13
C ILE A 182 22.42 -15.48 20.02
N TYR A 183 21.32 -16.22 20.08
CA TYR A 183 19.99 -15.64 20.18
C TYR A 183 19.16 -16.30 21.26
N SER A 184 18.20 -15.55 21.79
CA SER A 184 17.09 -16.04 22.59
C SER A 184 15.78 -15.70 21.89
N ILE A 185 14.72 -16.47 22.18
CA ILE A 185 13.41 -16.30 21.54
C ILE A 185 12.35 -16.22 22.64
N THR A 186 11.53 -15.16 22.62
CA THR A 186 10.44 -15.00 23.59
C THR A 186 9.23 -14.27 22.96
N PRO A 187 8.02 -14.84 23.04
CA PRO A 187 7.71 -16.25 23.37
C PRO A 187 8.36 -17.19 22.35
N ALA A 188 8.45 -18.49 22.69
CA ALA A 188 8.99 -19.51 21.78
C ALA A 188 8.27 -19.47 20.40
N LEU A 189 8.96 -19.91 19.35
CA LEU A 189 8.34 -20.05 18.04
C LEU A 189 7.15 -21.03 18.11
N PRO A 190 6.12 -20.84 17.27
CA PRO A 190 4.97 -21.74 17.22
C PRO A 190 5.36 -23.20 16.98
N ALA A 191 4.47 -24.12 17.38
CA ALA A 191 4.72 -25.55 17.24
C ALA A 191 5.07 -25.94 15.79
N GLY A 192 6.16 -26.70 15.64
CA GLY A 192 6.67 -27.15 14.34
C GLY A 192 7.57 -26.13 13.61
N ALA A 193 7.61 -24.88 14.04
CA ALA A 193 8.57 -23.92 13.49
C ALA A 193 9.98 -24.18 14.06
N THR A 194 10.99 -23.99 13.22
CA THR A 194 12.40 -24.20 13.58
C THR A 194 13.25 -23.03 13.14
N ILE A 195 14.42 -22.90 13.77
CA ILE A 195 15.42 -21.89 13.44
C ILE A 195 16.80 -22.54 13.35
N SER A 196 17.59 -22.17 12.34
CA SER A 196 18.94 -22.68 12.14
C SER A 196 19.86 -21.61 11.54
N PRO A 197 21.16 -21.60 11.83
CA PRO A 197 21.87 -22.45 12.79
C PRO A 197 21.49 -22.14 14.25
N ALA A 198 21.97 -22.95 15.21
CA ALA A 198 21.69 -22.77 16.64
C ALA A 198 22.34 -21.50 17.24
N ASN A 199 23.36 -20.96 16.58
CA ASN A 199 24.02 -19.70 16.91
C ASN A 199 24.84 -19.21 15.71
N CYS A 200 25.29 -17.96 15.77
CA CYS A 200 26.14 -17.34 14.75
C CYS A 200 27.64 -17.42 15.07
N GLY A 201 28.01 -17.88 16.26
CA GLY A 201 29.42 -18.00 16.67
C GLY A 201 30.15 -16.65 16.61
N THR A 202 31.33 -16.63 15.98
CA THR A 202 32.11 -15.41 15.81
C THR A 202 31.87 -14.81 14.43
N ILE A 203 31.48 -13.54 14.38
CA ILE A 203 31.26 -12.78 13.14
C ILE A 203 32.40 -11.76 12.99
N ALA A 204 33.25 -11.94 11.97
CA ALA A 204 34.32 -11.00 11.66
C ALA A 204 33.77 -9.60 11.29
N PRO A 205 34.55 -8.51 11.43
CA PRO A 205 34.13 -7.18 10.98
C PRO A 205 33.64 -7.20 9.52
N GLY A 206 32.45 -6.66 9.26
CA GLY A 206 31.81 -6.63 7.95
C GLY A 206 31.25 -7.97 7.45
N ALA A 207 31.44 -9.07 8.18
CA ALA A 207 30.85 -10.36 7.84
C ALA A 207 29.42 -10.48 8.38
N SER A 208 28.69 -11.47 7.88
CA SER A 208 27.30 -11.74 8.27
C SER A 208 27.07 -13.22 8.60
N CYS A 209 26.07 -13.46 9.43
CA CYS A 209 25.47 -14.75 9.72
C CYS A 209 24.03 -14.75 9.21
N VAL A 210 23.61 -15.79 8.49
CA VAL A 210 22.23 -15.94 8.03
C VAL A 210 21.52 -16.97 8.88
N LEU A 211 20.47 -16.57 9.60
CA LEU A 211 19.56 -17.48 10.28
C LEU A 211 18.34 -17.75 9.42
N THR A 212 18.01 -19.01 9.23
CA THR A 212 16.81 -19.46 8.54
C THR A 212 15.75 -19.83 9.56
N VAL A 213 14.58 -19.17 9.47
CA VAL A 213 13.37 -19.55 10.16
C VAL A 213 12.52 -20.38 9.19
N THR A 214 12.22 -21.62 9.56
CA THR A 214 11.36 -22.53 8.80
C THR A 214 10.03 -22.65 9.53
N PRO A 215 8.90 -22.22 8.94
CA PRO A 215 7.60 -22.27 9.60
C PRO A 215 7.05 -23.70 9.68
N GLY A 216 6.26 -23.95 10.71
CA GLY A 216 5.44 -25.16 10.85
C GLY A 216 4.01 -24.92 10.34
N THR A 217 3.07 -25.74 10.79
CA THR A 217 1.64 -25.62 10.45
C THR A 217 0.86 -24.70 11.40
N THR A 218 1.50 -24.20 12.46
CA THR A 218 0.84 -23.42 13.53
C THR A 218 1.19 -21.93 13.41
N PRO A 219 0.19 -21.03 13.35
CA PRO A 219 0.44 -19.59 13.34
C PRO A 219 0.88 -19.06 14.72
N SER A 220 1.45 -17.85 14.74
CA SER A 220 1.88 -17.15 15.98
C SER A 220 0.73 -16.79 16.91
N ALA A 221 -0.47 -16.60 16.36
CA ALA A 221 -1.70 -16.40 17.11
C ALA A 221 -2.85 -17.09 16.37
N SER A 222 -3.92 -17.45 17.09
CA SER A 222 -5.13 -17.95 16.46
C SER A 222 -5.73 -16.91 15.50
N PRO A 223 -6.31 -17.30 14.35
CA PRO A 223 -7.02 -16.38 13.47
C PRO A 223 -8.03 -15.51 14.24
N GLY A 224 -8.05 -14.21 13.94
CA GLY A 224 -8.87 -13.22 14.63
C GLY A 224 -8.27 -12.63 15.92
N ALA A 225 -7.28 -13.28 16.53
CA ALA A 225 -6.65 -12.80 17.75
C ALA A 225 -5.59 -11.72 17.49
N ASN A 226 -5.28 -10.94 18.52
CA ASN A 226 -4.21 -9.94 18.47
C ASN A 226 -2.86 -10.60 18.11
N PRO A 227 -2.01 -9.94 17.30
CA PRO A 227 -0.70 -10.47 16.96
C PRO A 227 0.14 -10.71 18.21
N ASN A 228 0.79 -11.87 18.28
CA ASN A 228 1.73 -12.23 19.34
C ASN A 228 3.05 -12.75 18.72
N PRO A 229 3.89 -11.86 18.19
CA PRO A 229 5.12 -12.25 17.53
C PRO A 229 6.11 -12.89 18.49
N SER A 230 6.86 -13.89 18.01
CA SER A 230 8.05 -14.37 18.70
C SER A 230 9.17 -13.36 18.47
N VAL A 231 9.72 -12.77 19.53
CA VAL A 231 10.84 -11.82 19.41
C VAL A 231 12.15 -12.58 19.53
N ILE A 232 12.95 -12.57 18.46
CA ILE A 232 14.31 -13.11 18.45
C ILE A 232 15.26 -12.00 18.86
N THR A 233 15.98 -12.20 19.95
CA THR A 233 16.97 -11.24 20.47
C THR A 233 18.37 -11.77 20.23
N PHE A 234 19.16 -11.07 19.44
CA PHE A 234 20.55 -11.40 19.13
C PHE A 234 21.50 -10.65 20.05
N GLN A 235 22.52 -11.34 20.55
CA GLN A 235 23.59 -10.74 21.34
C GLN A 235 24.83 -11.64 21.33
N GLY A 236 26.00 -11.02 21.13
CA GLY A 236 27.30 -11.62 21.40
C GLY A 236 27.83 -11.22 22.78
N SER A 237 28.87 -11.90 23.25
CA SER A 237 29.48 -11.60 24.56
C SER A 237 30.11 -10.20 24.65
N ASN A 238 30.33 -9.55 23.51
CA ASN A 238 30.97 -8.24 23.39
C ASN A 238 30.27 -7.31 22.39
N THR A 239 28.98 -7.51 22.11
CA THR A 239 28.20 -6.69 21.16
C THR A 239 27.06 -5.96 21.84
N ASN A 240 26.40 -5.05 21.11
CA ASN A 240 25.03 -4.61 21.43
C ASN A 240 24.03 -5.77 21.28
N SER A 241 22.77 -5.50 21.63
CA SER A 241 21.64 -6.35 21.29
C SER A 241 20.85 -5.78 20.12
N THR A 242 20.28 -6.64 19.28
CA THR A 242 19.31 -6.30 18.23
C THR A 242 18.19 -7.34 18.20
N THR A 243 16.99 -6.95 17.77
CA THR A 243 15.80 -7.79 17.83
C THR A 243 15.05 -7.86 16.51
N VAL A 244 14.47 -9.02 16.22
CA VAL A 244 13.57 -9.24 15.08
C VAL A 244 12.26 -9.86 15.57
N ALA A 245 11.13 -9.23 15.25
CA ALA A 245 9.81 -9.78 15.53
C ALA A 245 9.39 -10.77 14.43
N VAL A 246 9.10 -12.02 14.78
CA VAL A 246 8.69 -13.05 13.82
C VAL A 246 7.21 -13.35 13.97
N ASN A 247 6.46 -13.22 12.87
CA ASN A 247 5.06 -13.58 12.78
C ASN A 247 4.88 -14.72 11.77
N ILE A 248 4.37 -15.87 12.22
CA ILE A 248 3.91 -16.94 11.34
C ILE A 248 2.40 -16.76 11.17
N ILE A 249 1.96 -16.52 9.94
CA ILE A 249 0.59 -16.13 9.62
C ILE A 249 -0.12 -17.21 8.78
N THR A 250 -1.43 -17.27 8.94
CA THR A 250 -2.37 -18.02 8.10
C THR A 250 -3.57 -17.13 7.78
N TYR A 251 -4.52 -17.62 6.99
CA TYR A 251 -5.76 -16.89 6.72
C TYR A 251 -6.52 -16.53 8.02
N GLY A 252 -7.06 -15.32 8.06
CA GLY A 252 -7.71 -14.74 9.22
C GLY A 252 -6.76 -14.27 10.33
N SER A 253 -5.44 -14.50 10.24
CA SER A 253 -4.48 -13.91 11.17
C SER A 253 -4.53 -12.39 11.10
N VAL A 254 -4.40 -11.71 12.25
CA VAL A 254 -4.17 -10.26 12.26
C VAL A 254 -2.69 -10.01 12.01
N TYR A 255 -2.36 -9.28 10.95
CA TYR A 255 -0.98 -8.89 10.61
C TYR A 255 -0.99 -7.51 9.96
N GLN A 256 -0.07 -6.64 10.38
CA GLN A 256 0.00 -5.25 9.89
C GLN A 256 -1.38 -4.54 9.92
N GLN A 257 -2.09 -4.68 11.04
CA GLN A 257 -3.39 -4.07 11.31
C GLN A 257 -4.52 -4.45 10.33
N GLY A 258 -4.49 -5.67 9.81
CA GLY A 258 -5.61 -6.24 9.07
C GLY A 258 -5.66 -7.77 9.11
N TYR A 259 -6.79 -8.33 8.70
CA TYR A 259 -7.02 -9.77 8.56
C TYR A 259 -6.46 -10.28 7.24
N VAL A 260 -5.50 -11.21 7.30
CA VAL A 260 -4.88 -11.81 6.12
C VAL A 260 -5.90 -12.67 5.38
N PHE A 261 -6.17 -12.36 4.12
CA PHE A 261 -7.03 -13.19 3.26
C PHE A 261 -6.35 -13.62 1.96
N SER A 262 -5.19 -13.04 1.65
CA SER A 262 -4.37 -13.44 0.52
C SER A 262 -2.91 -13.44 0.95
N VAL A 263 -2.16 -14.46 0.53
CA VAL A 263 -0.73 -14.63 0.78
C VAL A 263 0.00 -14.88 -0.53
N ASP A 264 1.15 -14.23 -0.70
CA ASP A 264 2.16 -14.57 -1.69
C ASP A 264 3.44 -14.98 -0.98
N ASP A 265 3.58 -16.29 -0.77
CA ASP A 265 4.76 -16.85 -0.12
C ASP A 265 5.93 -17.08 -1.10
N THR A 266 5.80 -16.67 -2.37
CA THR A 266 6.89 -16.68 -3.36
C THR A 266 7.70 -15.38 -3.35
N GLN A 267 7.17 -14.33 -2.72
CA GLN A 267 7.85 -13.05 -2.58
C GLN A 267 9.20 -13.21 -1.87
N GLY A 268 10.26 -12.72 -2.51
CA GLY A 268 11.63 -12.77 -1.99
C GLY A 268 12.31 -14.14 -2.12
N CYS A 269 11.69 -15.10 -2.82
CA CYS A 269 12.19 -16.48 -2.93
C CYS A 269 13.00 -16.75 -4.22
N SER A 270 13.75 -15.76 -4.74
CA SER A 270 14.71 -15.99 -5.83
C SER A 270 15.95 -16.77 -5.36
N SER A 271 16.15 -16.89 -4.05
CA SER A 271 17.14 -17.72 -3.36
C SER A 271 16.52 -18.42 -2.16
N THR A 272 17.17 -19.46 -1.64
CA THR A 272 16.78 -20.13 -0.39
C THR A 272 17.87 -19.94 0.66
N PRO A 273 17.54 -19.46 1.87
CA PRO A 273 16.20 -19.04 2.32
C PRO A 273 15.70 -17.77 1.60
N CYS A 274 14.38 -17.57 1.56
CA CYS A 274 13.79 -16.36 0.99
C CYS A 274 14.16 -15.13 1.83
N THR A 275 14.23 -13.96 1.20
CA THR A 275 14.53 -12.68 1.88
C THR A 275 13.25 -11.85 2.09
N GLY A 276 13.19 -11.08 3.18
CA GLY A 276 12.03 -10.25 3.54
C GLY A 276 10.78 -11.05 3.89
N SER A 277 9.67 -10.37 4.21
CA SER A 277 8.40 -11.03 4.56
C SER A 277 7.63 -11.55 3.34
N VAL A 278 6.66 -12.42 3.59
CA VAL A 278 5.61 -12.79 2.63
C VAL A 278 4.90 -11.55 2.06
N GLY A 279 4.49 -11.65 0.80
CA GLY A 279 3.52 -10.75 0.20
C GLY A 279 2.09 -11.18 0.53
N GLY A 280 1.10 -10.46 0.01
CA GLY A 280 -0.31 -10.78 0.22
C GLY A 280 -1.16 -9.55 0.45
N THR A 281 -2.39 -9.75 0.91
CA THR A 281 -3.37 -8.69 1.15
C THR A 281 -4.12 -8.92 2.46
N VAL A 282 -4.38 -7.83 3.18
CA VAL A 282 -5.17 -7.81 4.40
C VAL A 282 -6.45 -7.00 4.21
N ALA A 283 -7.52 -7.44 4.86
CA ALA A 283 -8.74 -6.65 5.05
C ALA A 283 -8.65 -5.86 6.35
N SER A 284 -9.17 -4.64 6.38
CA SER A 284 -9.15 -3.78 7.55
C SER A 284 -9.91 -4.38 8.73
N LEU A 285 -9.54 -4.01 9.94
CA LEU A 285 -10.14 -4.57 11.17
C LEU A 285 -11.59 -4.13 11.39
N THR A 286 -12.01 -3.03 10.76
CA THR A 286 -13.37 -2.47 10.86
C THR A 286 -13.86 -2.03 9.49
N ASP A 287 -15.17 -1.82 9.36
CA ASP A 287 -15.75 -1.18 8.17
C ASP A 287 -15.38 0.31 8.14
N GLN A 288 -15.17 0.85 6.92
CA GLN A 288 -14.96 2.28 6.67
C GLN A 288 -16.26 2.98 6.22
N ALA A 289 -17.32 2.21 5.96
CA ALA A 289 -18.68 2.69 5.82
C ALA A 289 -19.67 1.63 6.35
N ASP A 290 -20.70 2.08 7.06
CA ASP A 290 -21.70 1.23 7.69
C ASP A 290 -22.55 0.45 6.68
N LEU A 291 -23.30 -0.52 7.18
CA LEU A 291 -24.31 -1.23 6.40
C LEU A 291 -25.44 -0.29 5.93
N ASN A 292 -26.14 -0.71 4.88
CA ASN A 292 -27.36 -0.05 4.43
C ASN A 292 -28.35 0.11 5.61
N PRO A 293 -29.00 1.28 5.79
CA PRO A 293 -29.03 2.43 4.87
C PRO A 293 -27.94 3.50 5.10
N ASN A 294 -27.05 3.32 6.07
CA ASN A 294 -26.05 4.34 6.47
C ASN A 294 -24.71 4.23 5.74
N GLY A 295 -24.60 3.31 4.79
CA GLY A 295 -23.40 3.12 3.99
C GLY A 295 -23.07 4.29 3.07
N VAL A 296 -22.12 4.04 2.18
CA VAL A 296 -21.63 5.04 1.22
C VAL A 296 -22.02 4.64 -0.20
N VAL A 297 -22.17 5.63 -1.07
CA VAL A 297 -22.36 5.40 -2.50
C VAL A 297 -21.06 5.00 -3.17
N TRP A 298 -21.17 4.26 -4.28
CA TRP A 298 -20.00 3.85 -5.06
C TRP A 298 -19.40 5.04 -5.82
N SER A 299 -20.27 5.84 -6.46
CA SER A 299 -19.96 7.10 -7.13
C SER A 299 -20.65 8.25 -6.40
N SER A 300 -20.00 9.41 -6.30
CA SER A 300 -20.61 10.61 -5.70
C SER A 300 -20.53 11.79 -6.63
N ASN A 301 -21.59 12.59 -6.64
CA ASN A 301 -21.56 13.88 -7.31
C ASN A 301 -20.83 14.98 -6.51
N GLY A 302 -20.46 14.73 -5.25
CA GLY A 302 -19.76 15.70 -4.41
C GLY A 302 -20.65 16.58 -3.52
N ASP A 303 -21.98 16.44 -3.58
CA ASP A 303 -22.92 17.21 -2.73
C ASP A 303 -23.20 16.55 -1.37
N GLY A 304 -22.44 15.52 -0.98
CA GLY A 304 -22.47 14.95 0.37
C GLY A 304 -23.74 14.18 0.77
N SER A 305 -24.41 13.52 -0.18
CA SER A 305 -25.63 12.70 0.03
C SER A 305 -25.53 11.36 -0.74
N PHE A 306 -26.62 10.56 -0.77
CA PHE A 306 -26.82 9.41 -1.68
C PHE A 306 -26.97 9.83 -3.17
N ASN A 307 -26.41 10.98 -3.53
CA ASN A 307 -26.43 11.53 -4.88
C ASN A 307 -25.26 10.94 -5.66
N GLY A 308 -25.52 9.79 -6.30
CA GLY A 308 -24.55 9.19 -7.20
C GLY A 308 -24.45 9.91 -8.53
N SER A 309 -23.26 9.87 -9.11
CA SER A 309 -23.00 10.30 -10.48
C SER A 309 -23.06 9.11 -11.44
N ASN A 310 -23.49 9.36 -12.69
CA ASN A 310 -23.65 8.34 -13.72
C ASN A 310 -22.36 8.16 -14.54
N ASP A 311 -21.24 8.04 -13.84
CA ASP A 311 -19.91 8.07 -14.45
C ASP A 311 -19.45 6.67 -14.88
N ILE A 312 -18.80 6.60 -16.03
CA ILE A 312 -18.09 5.41 -16.51
C ILE A 312 -16.61 5.56 -16.17
N ILE A 313 -16.03 4.58 -15.51
CA ILE A 313 -14.59 4.60 -15.18
C ILE A 313 -13.87 3.59 -16.08
N PRO A 314 -12.87 3.99 -16.87
CA PRO A 314 -12.23 3.08 -17.81
C PRO A 314 -11.35 2.06 -17.06
N GLY A 315 -11.29 0.85 -17.62
CA GLY A 315 -10.35 -0.20 -17.22
C GLY A 315 -10.67 -0.92 -15.91
N ILE A 316 -11.89 -0.83 -15.37
CA ILE A 316 -12.23 -1.39 -14.06
C ILE A 316 -13.41 -2.37 -14.05
N ASP A 317 -13.96 -2.73 -15.20
CA ASP A 317 -14.98 -3.78 -15.26
C ASP A 317 -14.34 -5.20 -15.24
N PRO A 318 -15.11 -6.28 -15.01
CA PRO A 318 -14.55 -7.61 -14.82
C PRO A 318 -13.86 -8.18 -16.05
N PHE A 319 -14.09 -7.63 -17.24
CA PHE A 319 -13.45 -8.06 -18.48
C PHE A 319 -12.22 -7.23 -18.82
N SER A 320 -11.92 -6.20 -18.02
CA SER A 320 -10.68 -5.46 -18.14
C SER A 320 -9.49 -6.31 -17.74
N THR A 321 -8.41 -6.18 -18.50
CA THR A 321 -7.10 -6.79 -18.22
C THR A 321 -6.01 -5.73 -18.27
N THR A 322 -4.80 -6.08 -17.84
CA THR A 322 -3.63 -5.19 -17.95
C THR A 322 -3.24 -4.84 -19.39
N LEU A 323 -3.71 -5.63 -20.37
CA LEU A 323 -3.44 -5.41 -21.79
C LEU A 323 -4.61 -4.73 -22.52
N VAL A 324 -5.84 -4.99 -22.08
CA VAL A 324 -7.07 -4.51 -22.72
C VAL A 324 -7.97 -3.89 -21.66
N SER A 325 -8.08 -2.56 -21.67
CA SER A 325 -9.00 -1.83 -20.79
C SER A 325 -10.46 -2.11 -21.16
N SER A 326 -11.29 -2.39 -20.16
CA SER A 326 -12.75 -2.36 -20.30
C SER A 326 -13.40 -1.69 -19.07
N PRO A 327 -14.28 -0.69 -19.25
CA PRO A 327 -14.57 0.01 -20.49
C PRO A 327 -13.32 0.73 -21.03
N ILE A 328 -13.25 0.96 -22.34
CA ILE A 328 -12.15 1.75 -22.92
C ILE A 328 -12.34 3.24 -22.63
N TYR A 329 -11.24 3.99 -22.62
CA TYR A 329 -11.25 5.44 -22.40
C TYR A 329 -12.24 6.20 -23.31
N ALA A 330 -12.34 5.83 -24.59
CA ALA A 330 -13.23 6.50 -25.54
C ALA A 330 -14.71 6.44 -25.13
N VAL A 331 -15.12 5.36 -24.46
CA VAL A 331 -16.49 5.22 -23.92
C VAL A 331 -16.71 6.18 -22.76
N MET A 332 -15.74 6.27 -21.83
CA MET A 332 -15.79 7.26 -20.74
C MET A 332 -15.84 8.69 -21.29
N ALA A 333 -14.94 9.06 -22.21
CA ALA A 333 -14.88 10.41 -22.74
C ALA A 333 -16.18 10.84 -23.45
N THR A 334 -16.81 9.91 -24.16
CA THR A 334 -18.12 10.14 -24.82
C THR A 334 -19.22 10.35 -23.79
N ASN A 335 -19.30 9.48 -22.77
CA ASN A 335 -20.28 9.61 -21.69
C ASN A 335 -20.09 10.91 -20.90
N PHE A 336 -18.84 11.24 -20.55
CA PHE A 336 -18.48 12.47 -19.87
C PHE A 336 -18.95 13.71 -20.65
N SER A 337 -18.65 13.77 -21.95
CA SER A 337 -19.02 14.91 -22.79
C SER A 337 -20.55 15.04 -22.91
N ALA A 338 -21.28 13.92 -22.92
CA ALA A 338 -22.74 13.93 -22.94
C ALA A 338 -23.36 14.43 -21.63
N GLN A 339 -22.76 14.10 -20.48
CA GLN A 339 -23.27 14.50 -19.16
C GLN A 339 -22.85 15.93 -18.78
N TYR A 340 -21.61 16.31 -19.10
CA TYR A 340 -20.96 17.50 -18.56
C TYR A 340 -20.61 18.56 -19.62
N GLY A 341 -20.88 18.31 -20.90
CA GLY A 341 -20.90 19.32 -21.98
C GLY A 341 -19.65 20.21 -22.07
N SER A 342 -19.68 21.35 -21.38
CA SER A 342 -18.62 22.37 -21.38
C SER A 342 -17.31 21.95 -20.69
N PHE A 343 -17.31 20.85 -19.95
CA PHE A 343 -16.11 20.33 -19.28
C PHE A 343 -15.30 19.44 -20.22
N THR A 344 -13.98 19.51 -20.10
CA THR A 344 -13.06 18.60 -20.80
C THR A 344 -12.97 17.29 -19.98
N PRO A 345 -13.04 16.11 -20.62
CA PRO A 345 -12.91 14.85 -19.91
C PRO A 345 -11.53 14.70 -19.24
N PRO A 346 -11.43 13.92 -18.13
CA PRO A 346 -10.16 13.60 -17.53
C PRO A 346 -9.26 12.93 -18.57
N PRO A 347 -7.99 13.30 -18.68
CA PRO A 347 -7.06 12.79 -19.68
C PRO A 347 -6.91 11.27 -19.65
N GLN A 348 -6.80 10.62 -20.82
CA GLN A 348 -6.64 9.16 -20.91
C GLN A 348 -5.51 8.61 -20.06
N SER A 349 -4.42 9.36 -20.01
CA SER A 349 -3.27 8.92 -19.26
C SER A 349 -3.68 8.56 -17.83
N LEU A 350 -4.62 9.29 -17.17
CA LEU A 350 -5.03 9.17 -15.74
C LEU A 350 -5.39 7.76 -15.31
N PHE A 351 -5.70 6.93 -16.30
CA PHE A 351 -6.26 5.62 -16.12
C PHE A 351 -5.25 4.56 -16.56
N SER A 352 -5.09 3.57 -15.70
CA SER A 352 -4.35 2.35 -16.03
C SER A 352 -5.31 1.30 -16.58
N SER A 353 -4.81 0.42 -17.45
CA SER A 353 -5.51 -0.83 -17.77
C SER A 353 -5.39 -1.76 -16.56
N CYS A 354 -6.47 -1.96 -15.80
CA CYS A 354 -6.48 -2.83 -14.63
C CYS A 354 -7.01 -4.23 -14.99
N ASN A 355 -6.66 -5.23 -14.19
CA ASN A 355 -7.46 -6.45 -14.12
C ASN A 355 -8.71 -6.16 -13.28
N GLY A 356 -9.78 -5.69 -13.92
CA GLY A 356 -10.88 -5.05 -13.20
C GLY A 356 -11.66 -5.99 -12.28
N GLY A 357 -11.63 -7.30 -12.54
CA GLY A 357 -12.19 -8.31 -11.64
C GLY A 357 -11.35 -8.54 -10.37
N SER A 358 -10.03 -8.35 -10.44
CA SER A 358 -9.09 -8.90 -9.43
C SER A 358 -8.03 -7.93 -8.91
N ASP A 359 -7.99 -6.67 -9.39
CA ASP A 359 -7.02 -5.66 -8.96
C ASP A 359 -7.73 -4.43 -8.40
N GLY A 360 -8.20 -4.54 -7.14
CA GLY A 360 -8.96 -3.49 -6.50
C GLY A 360 -8.15 -2.22 -6.26
N ASN A 361 -6.82 -2.35 -6.15
CA ASN A 361 -5.92 -1.22 -6.00
C ASN A 361 -5.89 -0.38 -7.28
N CYS A 362 -5.64 -1.01 -8.43
CA CYS A 362 -5.68 -0.33 -9.71
C CYS A 362 -7.07 0.27 -9.99
N ASN A 363 -8.15 -0.48 -9.71
CA ASN A 363 -9.50 0.02 -9.87
C ASN A 363 -9.77 1.26 -9.03
N SER A 364 -9.46 1.20 -7.73
CA SER A 364 -9.65 2.31 -6.82
C SER A 364 -8.84 3.53 -7.27
N ASN A 365 -7.63 3.35 -7.79
CA ASN A 365 -6.83 4.44 -8.33
C ASN A 365 -7.46 5.08 -9.58
N ASN A 366 -8.03 4.30 -10.50
CA ASN A 366 -8.77 4.85 -11.64
C ASN A 366 -10.02 5.63 -11.20
N ILE A 367 -10.75 5.12 -10.20
CA ILE A 367 -11.93 5.81 -9.65
C ILE A 367 -11.52 7.14 -8.98
N MET A 368 -10.46 7.11 -8.16
CA MET A 368 -9.89 8.30 -7.52
C MET A 368 -9.41 9.31 -8.56
N ALA A 369 -8.74 8.87 -9.63
CA ALA A 369 -8.26 9.75 -10.69
C ALA A 369 -9.39 10.52 -11.38
N TYR A 370 -10.56 9.89 -11.56
CA TYR A 370 -11.76 10.55 -12.08
C TYR A 370 -12.29 11.60 -11.10
N TYR A 371 -12.53 11.21 -9.84
CA TYR A 371 -13.15 12.09 -8.83
C TYR A 371 -12.23 13.18 -8.28
N ASN A 372 -10.92 13.06 -8.45
CA ASN A 372 -9.95 14.13 -8.19
C ASN A 372 -9.92 15.19 -9.28
N TYR A 373 -10.49 14.89 -10.46
CA TYR A 373 -10.47 15.79 -11.61
C TYR A 373 -11.70 16.69 -11.66
N ILE A 374 -12.88 16.16 -11.34
CA ILE A 374 -14.15 16.88 -11.42
C ILE A 374 -15.06 16.62 -10.21
N VAL A 375 -15.79 17.66 -9.80
CA VAL A 375 -16.98 17.57 -8.94
C VAL A 375 -18.20 17.64 -9.85
N THR A 376 -19.00 16.57 -9.91
CA THR A 376 -20.09 16.42 -10.90
C THR A 376 -21.44 16.97 -10.43
N GLY A 377 -21.58 17.32 -9.15
CA GLY A 377 -22.76 17.92 -8.52
C GLY A 377 -22.86 19.43 -8.77
N PRO A 378 -24.07 20.01 -8.73
CA PRO A 378 -24.30 21.43 -8.98
C PRO A 378 -23.76 22.38 -7.89
N PRO A 379 -22.96 23.40 -8.25
CA PRO A 379 -22.46 23.71 -9.59
C PRO A 379 -21.31 22.77 -9.98
N THR A 380 -21.40 22.13 -11.14
CA THR A 380 -20.33 21.28 -11.66
C THR A 380 -19.07 22.13 -11.88
N HIS A 381 -17.91 21.65 -11.43
CA HIS A 381 -16.63 22.35 -11.57
C HIS A 381 -15.44 21.39 -11.50
N TYR A 382 -14.29 21.78 -12.06
CA TYR A 382 -13.04 21.04 -11.86
C TYR A 382 -12.65 21.11 -10.39
N GLY A 383 -12.27 19.98 -9.82
CA GLY A 383 -11.96 19.89 -8.40
C GLY A 383 -11.99 18.47 -7.88
N VAL A 384 -11.74 18.35 -6.59
CA VAL A 384 -11.68 17.06 -5.90
C VAL A 384 -13.00 16.83 -5.19
N THR A 385 -13.67 15.74 -5.56
CA THR A 385 -14.82 15.23 -4.80
C THR A 385 -14.34 14.84 -3.41
N THR A 386 -15.08 15.26 -2.38
CA THR A 386 -14.64 15.00 -1.00
C THR A 386 -14.59 13.50 -0.75
N LEU A 387 -13.44 13.02 -0.26
CA LEU A 387 -13.13 11.59 -0.14
C LEU A 387 -14.13 10.78 0.70
N GLN A 388 -14.76 11.39 1.70
CA GLN A 388 -15.81 10.74 2.50
C GLN A 388 -17.08 10.40 1.71
N PHE A 389 -17.30 10.95 0.51
CA PHE A 389 -18.58 10.80 -0.18
C PHE A 389 -18.69 9.57 -1.06
N TYR A 390 -17.60 8.84 -1.30
CA TYR A 390 -17.61 7.67 -2.18
C TYR A 390 -16.67 6.57 -1.65
N ALA A 391 -16.95 5.32 -2.05
CA ALA A 391 -16.31 4.14 -1.48
C ALA A 391 -14.75 4.17 -1.58
N PRO A 392 -14.12 4.35 -2.76
CA PRO A 392 -12.66 4.48 -2.84
C PRO A 392 -12.07 5.62 -2.01
N GLY A 393 -12.76 6.76 -1.89
CA GLY A 393 -12.28 7.88 -1.08
C GLY A 393 -12.26 7.55 0.42
N ARG A 394 -13.25 6.78 0.93
CA ARG A 394 -13.26 6.29 2.32
C ARG A 394 -12.03 5.43 2.62
N CYS A 395 -11.66 4.53 1.70
CA CYS A 395 -10.46 3.73 1.85
C CYS A 395 -9.19 4.56 1.75
N HIS A 396 -9.13 5.52 0.84
CA HIS A 396 -7.97 6.40 0.72
C HIS A 396 -7.71 7.24 2.00
N LEU A 397 -8.77 7.65 2.70
CA LEU A 397 -8.66 8.36 3.98
C LEU A 397 -8.20 7.47 5.14
N TYR A 398 -8.39 6.16 5.03
CA TYR A 398 -8.15 5.25 6.13
C TYR A 398 -6.64 5.06 6.34
N THR A 399 -6.20 5.35 7.56
CA THR A 399 -4.85 5.09 8.03
C THR A 399 -4.93 4.52 9.44
N ILE A 400 -4.07 3.55 9.73
CA ILE A 400 -4.00 2.92 11.04
C ILE A 400 -2.54 2.71 11.42
N ASP A 401 -2.16 3.04 12.66
CA ASP A 401 -0.81 2.73 13.15
C ASP A 401 -0.73 1.34 13.81
N SER A 402 0.49 0.87 14.06
CA SER A 402 0.78 -0.40 14.73
C SER A 402 0.19 -0.53 16.13
N ASN A 403 -0.30 0.56 16.74
CA ASN A 403 -0.98 0.56 18.03
C ASN A 403 -2.51 0.55 17.90
N GLY A 404 -3.05 0.59 16.67
CA GLY A 404 -4.48 0.59 16.40
C GLY A 404 -5.13 1.97 16.35
N ASN A 405 -4.37 3.06 16.35
CA ASN A 405 -4.96 4.39 16.27
C ASN A 405 -5.29 4.76 14.83
N THR A 406 -6.47 5.38 14.65
CA THR A 406 -6.99 5.86 13.36
C THR A 406 -7.50 7.30 13.53
N PRO A 407 -7.03 8.30 12.76
CA PRO A 407 -5.89 8.25 11.84
C PRO A 407 -4.58 7.86 12.54
N CYS A 408 -3.59 7.42 11.77
CA CYS A 408 -2.31 7.01 12.33
C CYS A 408 -1.62 8.16 13.08
N SER A 409 -1.05 7.86 14.26
CA SER A 409 -0.50 8.89 15.16
C SER A 409 0.92 8.58 15.62
N THR A 410 1.18 7.33 16.05
CA THR A 410 2.46 6.91 16.63
C THR A 410 2.77 5.47 16.22
N GLY A 411 4.04 5.20 15.88
CA GLY A 411 4.47 3.88 15.40
C GLY A 411 4.45 3.76 13.88
N THR A 412 4.44 2.52 13.38
CA THR A 412 4.41 2.26 11.93
C THR A 412 3.02 2.55 11.38
N CYS A 413 2.90 3.52 10.47
CA CYS A 413 1.63 3.86 9.83
C CYS A 413 1.37 2.95 8.63
N TYR A 414 0.17 2.36 8.57
CA TYR A 414 -0.33 1.59 7.44
C TYR A 414 -1.36 2.41 6.67
N SER A 415 -0.99 2.82 5.46
CA SER A 415 -1.77 3.62 4.50
C SER A 415 -1.93 2.87 3.17
N GLY A 416 -2.52 3.52 2.15
CA GLY A 416 -2.67 2.89 0.82
C GLY A 416 -3.78 1.85 0.75
N TRP A 417 -4.80 2.01 1.59
CA TRP A 417 -5.99 1.16 1.60
C TRP A 417 -6.88 1.47 0.40
N TYR A 418 -7.48 0.42 -0.18
CA TYR A 418 -8.31 0.50 -1.37
C TYR A 418 -9.58 -0.34 -1.23
N VAL A 419 -10.56 -0.11 -2.10
CA VAL A 419 -11.76 -0.96 -2.15
C VAL A 419 -11.42 -2.21 -2.96
N PRO A 420 -11.60 -3.43 -2.40
CA PRO A 420 -11.29 -4.67 -3.10
C PRO A 420 -12.08 -4.81 -4.39
N ALA A 421 -11.48 -5.41 -5.42
CA ALA A 421 -12.19 -5.85 -6.61
C ALA A 421 -13.09 -7.04 -6.27
N ILE A 422 -14.10 -7.30 -7.10
CA ILE A 422 -15.13 -8.31 -6.80
C ILE A 422 -14.57 -9.71 -6.53
N CYS A 423 -13.48 -10.08 -7.21
CA CYS A 423 -12.80 -11.37 -7.03
C CYS A 423 -11.80 -11.40 -5.88
N GLU A 424 -11.43 -10.26 -5.30
CA GLU A 424 -10.75 -10.22 -4.00
C GLU A 424 -11.75 -10.43 -2.85
N MET A 425 -13.04 -10.14 -3.07
CA MET A 425 -14.08 -10.24 -2.04
C MET A 425 -14.69 -11.65 -1.94
N GLY A 426 -15.00 -12.30 -3.07
CA GLY A 426 -15.64 -13.62 -3.06
C GLY A 426 -15.36 -14.45 -4.32
N PRO A 427 -15.70 -15.75 -4.30
CA PRO A 427 -15.52 -16.63 -5.46
C PRO A 427 -16.51 -16.30 -6.57
N ASP A 428 -16.18 -16.71 -7.80
CA ASP A 428 -17.11 -16.57 -8.93
C ASP A 428 -18.40 -17.35 -8.68
N SER A 429 -19.53 -16.66 -8.77
CA SER A 429 -20.86 -17.27 -8.59
C SER A 429 -21.47 -17.74 -9.93
N GLY A 430 -20.64 -18.24 -10.84
CA GLY A 430 -21.03 -18.69 -12.18
C GLY A 430 -21.09 -17.59 -13.26
N ASN A 431 -20.53 -16.41 -12.97
CA ASN A 431 -20.45 -15.31 -13.93
C ASN A 431 -19.17 -15.35 -14.78
N LEU A 432 -18.26 -16.29 -14.50
CA LEU A 432 -16.96 -16.49 -15.14
C LEU A 432 -16.09 -15.22 -15.11
N ILE A 433 -16.18 -14.44 -14.03
CA ILE A 433 -15.42 -13.19 -13.86
C ILE A 433 -14.18 -13.36 -12.98
N CYS A 434 -14.16 -14.35 -12.09
CA CYS A 434 -13.02 -14.63 -11.22
C CYS A 434 -12.26 -15.88 -11.66
N LEU A 435 -10.94 -15.86 -11.47
CA LEU A 435 -10.12 -17.04 -11.73
C LEU A 435 -10.43 -18.13 -10.70
N LEU A 436 -10.40 -19.39 -11.15
CA LEU A 436 -10.51 -20.55 -10.28
C LEU A 436 -9.38 -20.51 -9.24
N LEU A 437 -9.70 -20.81 -7.98
CA LEU A 437 -8.76 -20.83 -6.84
C LEU A 437 -8.13 -19.47 -6.50
N GLN A 438 -8.68 -18.36 -6.99
CA GLN A 438 -8.27 -17.04 -6.55
C GLN A 438 -8.60 -16.84 -5.06
N GLN A 439 -7.59 -16.47 -4.27
CA GLN A 439 -7.75 -16.14 -2.85
C GLN A 439 -8.69 -14.95 -2.69
N ASN A 440 -9.67 -15.06 -1.78
CA ASN A 440 -10.69 -14.04 -1.57
C ASN A 440 -11.19 -14.02 -0.12
N MET A 441 -11.90 -12.95 0.27
CA MET A 441 -12.37 -12.74 1.63
C MET A 441 -13.43 -13.78 2.07
N VAL A 442 -14.37 -14.17 1.20
CA VAL A 442 -15.40 -15.17 1.55
C VAL A 442 -14.76 -16.51 1.94
N ASP A 443 -13.84 -17.01 1.13
CA ASP A 443 -13.22 -18.33 1.34
C ASP A 443 -12.24 -18.32 2.52
N ASN A 444 -11.48 -17.23 2.68
CA ASN A 444 -10.37 -17.18 3.63
C ASN A 444 -10.70 -16.48 4.96
N LEU A 445 -11.82 -15.75 5.06
CA LEU A 445 -12.24 -15.03 6.28
C LEU A 445 -13.57 -15.55 6.85
N GLY A 446 -13.77 -16.88 6.86
CA GLY A 446 -14.98 -17.51 7.41
C GLY A 446 -15.32 -17.07 8.84
N LEU A 447 -14.33 -16.72 9.66
CA LEU A 447 -14.50 -16.21 11.03
C LEU A 447 -15.21 -14.84 11.10
N LEU A 448 -15.21 -14.08 10.00
CA LEU A 448 -15.86 -12.78 9.88
C LEU A 448 -17.25 -12.85 9.25
N LEU A 449 -17.63 -13.96 8.61
CA LEU A 449 -18.94 -14.08 7.97
C LEU A 449 -20.05 -14.10 9.03
N GLY A 450 -20.92 -13.10 8.97
CA GLY A 450 -22.06 -12.95 9.87
C GLY A 450 -23.41 -13.21 9.19
N ASP A 451 -24.47 -13.08 9.97
CA ASP A 451 -25.87 -13.16 9.53
C ASP A 451 -26.41 -11.73 9.24
N PRO A 452 -26.70 -11.39 7.97
CA PRO A 452 -27.29 -10.10 7.61
C PRO A 452 -28.71 -9.89 8.14
N ALA A 453 -29.43 -10.95 8.52
CA ALA A 453 -30.76 -10.87 9.12
C ALA A 453 -30.74 -10.72 10.65
N SER A 454 -29.56 -10.83 11.28
CA SER A 454 -29.39 -10.61 12.72
C SER A 454 -29.79 -9.19 13.13
N PRO A 455 -30.35 -8.98 14.35
CA PRO A 455 -30.53 -7.64 14.91
C PRO A 455 -29.21 -6.86 15.09
N SER A 456 -28.07 -7.54 15.07
CA SER A 456 -26.74 -6.94 15.16
C SER A 456 -25.79 -7.63 14.19
N PRO A 457 -25.89 -7.33 12.87
CA PRO A 457 -25.10 -8.01 11.85
C PRO A 457 -23.59 -7.87 12.07
N SER A 458 -23.12 -6.71 12.52
CA SER A 458 -21.71 -6.41 12.77
C SER A 458 -21.06 -7.21 13.91
N THR A 459 -21.84 -7.96 14.69
CA THR A 459 -21.35 -8.81 15.80
C THR A 459 -21.86 -10.26 15.69
N SER A 460 -22.41 -10.65 14.54
CA SER A 460 -23.10 -11.94 14.35
C SER A 460 -22.21 -13.11 13.89
N CYS A 461 -20.95 -12.83 13.58
CA CYS A 461 -19.95 -13.82 13.15
C CYS A 461 -19.25 -14.49 14.34
N PRO A 462 -18.52 -15.60 14.13
CA PRO A 462 -17.76 -16.28 15.19
C PRO A 462 -16.78 -15.39 15.97
N LEU A 463 -16.21 -14.36 15.34
CA LEU A 463 -15.33 -13.41 16.03
C LEU A 463 -16.07 -12.48 17.02
N GLY A 464 -17.39 -12.29 16.83
CA GLY A 464 -18.23 -11.47 17.72
C GLY A 464 -18.12 -9.96 17.53
N SER A 465 -17.31 -9.48 16.58
CA SER A 465 -17.17 -8.06 16.27
C SER A 465 -16.64 -7.83 14.86
N SER A 466 -16.94 -6.66 14.28
CA SER A 466 -16.48 -6.24 12.96
C SER A 466 -16.78 -7.25 11.85
N CYS A 467 -17.91 -7.95 11.97
CA CYS A 467 -18.33 -8.99 11.05
C CYS A 467 -18.66 -8.43 9.65
N LEU A 468 -18.40 -9.24 8.64
CA LEU A 468 -18.86 -9.04 7.27
C LEU A 468 -20.25 -9.68 7.14
N ALA A 469 -21.28 -8.85 7.13
CA ALA A 469 -22.66 -9.31 7.04
C ALA A 469 -23.49 -8.33 6.20
N GLY A 470 -23.96 -8.76 5.03
CA GLY A 470 -24.73 -7.94 4.11
C GLY A 470 -23.91 -7.44 2.91
N ARG A 471 -24.28 -6.28 2.37
CA ARG A 471 -23.79 -5.80 1.06
C ARG A 471 -22.59 -4.87 1.21
N TYR A 472 -21.51 -5.19 0.52
CA TYR A 472 -20.27 -4.43 0.51
C TYR A 472 -19.86 -4.06 -0.91
N TRP A 473 -19.55 -2.78 -1.14
CA TRP A 473 -19.09 -2.34 -2.45
C TRP A 473 -17.76 -2.99 -2.82
N SER A 474 -17.65 -3.44 -4.08
CA SER A 474 -16.37 -3.69 -4.72
C SER A 474 -15.96 -2.49 -5.56
N SER A 475 -14.71 -2.43 -5.98
CA SER A 475 -14.22 -1.44 -6.93
C SER A 475 -14.51 -1.80 -8.39
N THR A 476 -15.15 -2.95 -8.66
CA THR A 476 -15.41 -3.44 -10.02
C THR A 476 -16.72 -2.89 -10.56
N GLU A 477 -16.66 -2.23 -11.72
CA GLU A 477 -17.82 -1.66 -12.42
C GLU A 477 -18.60 -2.73 -13.18
N TYR A 478 -19.92 -2.58 -13.40
CA TYR A 478 -20.66 -3.57 -14.19
C TYR A 478 -20.53 -3.30 -15.69
N SER A 479 -19.98 -4.24 -16.46
CA SER A 479 -19.65 -4.07 -17.88
C SER A 479 -20.85 -3.77 -18.80
N THR A 480 -22.06 -4.25 -18.49
CA THR A 480 -23.24 -3.99 -19.33
C THR A 480 -23.88 -2.61 -19.07
N PHE A 481 -23.85 -2.13 -17.83
CA PHE A 481 -24.38 -0.80 -17.47
C PHE A 481 -23.37 -0.02 -16.61
N PRO A 482 -22.19 0.30 -17.17
CA PRO A 482 -21.08 0.85 -16.40
C PRO A 482 -21.39 2.21 -15.79
N SER A 483 -22.20 3.03 -16.45
CA SER A 483 -22.56 4.35 -15.94
C SER A 483 -23.38 4.32 -14.65
N ASN A 484 -24.13 3.24 -14.37
CA ASN A 484 -25.10 3.24 -13.28
C ASN A 484 -24.92 2.08 -12.29
N ARG A 485 -24.21 1.02 -12.65
CA ARG A 485 -24.11 -0.18 -11.80
C ARG A 485 -22.67 -0.56 -11.51
N ALA A 486 -22.46 -1.02 -10.28
CA ALA A 486 -21.21 -1.62 -9.83
C ALA A 486 -21.50 -2.95 -9.14
N TRP A 487 -20.47 -3.77 -9.04
CA TRP A 487 -20.52 -5.01 -8.30
C TRP A 487 -20.45 -4.78 -6.80
N TYR A 488 -21.09 -5.65 -6.05
CA TYR A 488 -20.96 -5.74 -4.61
C TYR A 488 -20.85 -7.22 -4.21
N GLN A 489 -20.21 -7.48 -3.09
CA GLN A 489 -20.23 -8.78 -2.43
C GLN A 489 -21.28 -8.76 -1.32
N GLY A 490 -22.21 -9.70 -1.38
CA GLY A 490 -23.04 -10.08 -0.24
C GLY A 490 -22.25 -11.06 0.63
N PHE A 491 -21.93 -10.69 1.86
CA PHE A 491 -21.34 -11.60 2.85
C PHE A 491 -22.44 -12.17 3.73
N GLU A 492 -22.48 -13.49 3.82
CA GLU A 492 -23.46 -14.24 4.60
C GLU A 492 -22.87 -15.57 5.08
N MET A 493 -23.08 -15.88 6.36
CA MET A 493 -22.70 -17.16 6.95
C MET A 493 -23.51 -18.32 6.36
N GLY A 494 -22.94 -19.52 6.33
CA GLY A 494 -23.64 -20.72 5.82
C GLY A 494 -23.60 -20.91 4.30
N GLY A 495 -22.75 -20.18 3.58
CA GLY A 495 -22.48 -20.40 2.15
C GLY A 495 -23.41 -19.67 1.18
N ALA A 496 -24.24 -18.74 1.68
CA ALA A 496 -25.13 -17.92 0.86
C ALA A 496 -24.48 -16.62 0.32
N SER A 497 -23.18 -16.42 0.59
CA SER A 497 -22.44 -15.28 0.05
C SER A 497 -22.53 -15.24 -1.48
N LEU A 498 -22.76 -14.05 -2.04
CA LEU A 498 -23.05 -13.89 -3.48
C LEU A 498 -22.40 -12.65 -4.08
N GLN A 499 -22.09 -12.73 -5.36
CA GLN A 499 -21.72 -11.56 -6.16
C GLN A 499 -22.95 -11.06 -6.91
N ALA A 500 -23.24 -9.77 -6.82
CA ALA A 500 -24.35 -9.16 -7.55
C ALA A 500 -24.06 -7.71 -7.89
N ILE A 501 -24.98 -7.10 -8.64
CA ILE A 501 -24.89 -5.73 -9.09
C ILE A 501 -25.90 -4.84 -8.38
N HIS A 502 -25.53 -3.60 -8.11
CA HIS A 502 -26.41 -2.63 -7.48
C HIS A 502 -26.21 -1.23 -8.10
N PRO A 503 -27.23 -0.35 -8.10
CA PRO A 503 -27.05 1.02 -8.57
C PRO A 503 -26.01 1.76 -7.74
N LYS A 504 -25.11 2.50 -8.40
CA LYS A 504 -23.96 3.16 -7.77
C LYS A 504 -24.35 4.23 -6.75
N ASN A 505 -25.55 4.81 -6.87
CA ASN A 505 -26.09 5.81 -5.94
C ASN A 505 -26.68 5.23 -4.66
N GLN A 506 -26.59 3.92 -4.45
CA GLN A 506 -27.16 3.28 -3.27
C GLN A 506 -26.10 3.12 -2.17
N PRO A 507 -26.50 3.24 -0.89
CA PRO A 507 -25.57 3.02 0.20
C PRO A 507 -25.34 1.53 0.45
N ASN A 508 -24.06 1.13 0.39
CA ASN A 508 -23.58 -0.16 0.87
C ASN A 508 -22.36 0.06 1.79
N ALA A 509 -22.01 -0.98 2.55
CA ALA A 509 -20.83 -0.94 3.39
C ALA A 509 -19.54 -0.98 2.57
N VAL A 510 -18.44 -0.61 3.22
CA VAL A 510 -17.10 -0.67 2.63
C VAL A 510 -16.15 -1.28 3.66
N ARG A 511 -15.49 -2.37 3.26
CA ARG A 511 -14.36 -2.94 3.97
C ARG A 511 -13.12 -2.76 3.10
N CYS A 512 -12.20 -1.91 3.54
CA CYS A 512 -11.00 -1.63 2.76
C CYS A 512 -9.99 -2.75 2.91
N VAL A 513 -9.18 -2.95 1.87
CA VAL A 513 -8.07 -3.90 1.86
C VAL A 513 -6.75 -3.19 1.52
N ARG A 514 -5.62 -3.82 1.82
CA ARG A 514 -4.28 -3.30 1.54
C ARG A 514 -3.30 -4.43 1.30
N ALA A 515 -2.40 -4.26 0.34
CA ALA A 515 -1.28 -5.18 0.17
C ALA A 515 -0.34 -5.15 1.39
N LEU A 516 0.23 -6.28 1.79
CA LEU A 516 1.23 -6.36 2.85
C LEU A 516 2.50 -5.59 2.48
N THR A 517 3.12 -4.94 3.46
CA THR A 517 4.44 -4.33 3.30
C THR A 517 5.51 -5.37 3.63
N PRO A 518 6.44 -5.70 2.71
CA PRO A 518 7.46 -6.72 2.91
C PRO A 518 8.41 -6.47 4.10
#